data_AF-A0A7Y1V2E5-F1
#
_entry.id   AF-A0A7Y1V2E5-F1
#
_cell.length_a   1.000
_cell.length_b   1.000
_cell.length_c   1.000
_cell.angle_alpha   90.00
_cell.angle_beta   90.00
_cell.angle_gamma   90.00
#
_symmetry.space_group_name_H-M   'P 1'
#
loop_
_entity.id
_entity.type
_entity.pdbx_description
1 polymer ?
#
loop_
_entity_poly.entity_id
_entity_poly.type
_entity_poly.pdbx_seq_one_letter_code
_entity_poly.pdbx_strand_id
1 'polypeptide(L)'
;MSRRWWIMGSSVFAVVFTLSTYLLISRQLDQKLWGHLPLFQFSAAWLLFFFLTSGRTLTTRPGIKNYGLATCSALLLTLGFPPFPFPFLMLGAFVPLLVALHRTHGLRQKFVMLLHAFLLWNIWATFWVANTAYAAGIFANVVNALLMTLPVLLFSMIVRRLGASVGLVVFVSTWIAFEFLHMRWELYWPWLTLGNSLSSMPFGIQWYSYVGTLGGSLWILVSNHLGYTLYDSGNWKSASRWSVLLCWLLIPFIISVITYANCEDQGETIEVVSIQPNLEPHYEKFTYSPDRIVDRFIKLSASAVRDSTDYLLFPETSFSRVNLDRPYDNPSMRSLRSYLQEFPRLKLVTGLDGYRILQDSMDLARPTTRPVRTSSGETVYLEAYNCAIQMNTSGKLQESYKAMYVPGAEYFPFQKLLFFLQPLVDRLGGTSYGYRIRSKFDLFSSEQTEIAPSICYESIFGEFTSRFIAKGAQAIFIMTNDGWWDNTSGHKQHAAYARLRAIESRRSIARSANMGTCCFINQRGDSLQATAYGEPGAIRGKIALNDAMTFYTKWGDVLGRVSVFIAILMLLRAVVKKMVP
;
A
#
# COMPACT_ATOMS: atom_id res chain seq x y z
N MET A 1 36.81 8.57 -14.75
CA MET A 1 36.88 7.12 -14.43
C MET A 1 37.60 6.43 -15.57
N SER A 2 38.56 5.54 -15.29
CA SER A 2 39.20 4.76 -16.36
C SER A 2 38.20 3.74 -16.93
N ARG A 3 38.35 3.40 -18.21
CA ARG A 3 37.56 2.37 -18.93
C ARG A 3 37.49 1.04 -18.15
N ARG A 4 38.49 0.75 -17.32
CA ARG A 4 38.57 -0.42 -16.42
C ARG A 4 37.44 -0.46 -15.38
N TRP A 5 37.13 0.66 -14.70
CA TRP A 5 36.04 0.68 -13.70
C TRP A 5 34.68 0.44 -14.33
N TRP A 6 34.49 0.91 -15.56
CA TRP A 6 33.25 0.74 -16.30
C TRP A 6 33.04 -0.72 -16.71
N ILE A 7 34.09 -1.36 -17.26
CA ILE A 7 34.09 -2.80 -17.60
C ILE A 7 33.86 -3.64 -16.34
N MET A 8 34.59 -3.35 -15.26
CA MET A 8 34.46 -4.10 -14.00
C MET A 8 33.05 -3.97 -13.41
N GLY A 9 32.46 -2.78 -13.39
CA GLY A 9 31.09 -2.56 -12.93
C GLY A 9 30.06 -3.32 -13.76
N SER A 10 30.13 -3.24 -15.08
CA SER A 10 29.22 -4.01 -15.96
C SER A 10 29.37 -5.52 -15.77
N SER A 11 30.61 -6.02 -15.58
CA SER A 11 30.84 -7.45 -15.34
C SER A 11 30.24 -7.93 -14.02
N VAL A 12 30.38 -7.14 -12.94
CA VAL A 12 29.77 -7.48 -11.65
C VAL A 12 28.24 -7.56 -11.77
N PHE A 13 27.60 -6.56 -12.37
CA PHE A 13 26.14 -6.59 -12.54
C PHE A 13 25.68 -7.72 -13.48
N ALA A 14 26.45 -8.05 -14.52
CA ALA A 14 26.15 -9.20 -15.37
C ALA A 14 26.20 -10.53 -14.59
N VAL A 15 27.22 -10.72 -13.75
CA VAL A 15 27.33 -11.92 -12.89
C VAL A 15 26.17 -12.01 -11.92
N VAL A 16 25.84 -10.92 -11.22
CA VAL A 16 24.71 -10.89 -10.27
C VAL A 16 23.38 -11.16 -11.00
N PHE A 17 23.17 -10.56 -12.17
CA PHE A 17 21.97 -10.79 -12.98
C PHE A 17 21.86 -12.26 -13.41
N THR A 18 22.92 -12.86 -13.93
CA THR A 18 22.93 -14.27 -14.36
C THR A 18 22.68 -15.21 -13.19
N LEU A 19 23.38 -15.02 -12.07
CA LEU A 19 23.24 -15.87 -10.89
C LEU A 19 21.84 -15.76 -10.27
N SER A 20 21.33 -14.55 -10.09
CA SER A 20 19.98 -14.34 -9.54
C SER A 20 18.91 -14.90 -10.47
N THR A 21 19.06 -14.77 -11.79
CA THR A 21 18.16 -15.36 -12.79
C THR A 21 18.15 -16.89 -12.70
N TYR A 22 19.33 -17.52 -12.60
CA TYR A 22 19.42 -18.97 -12.42
C TYR A 22 18.70 -19.44 -11.16
N LEU A 23 18.91 -18.76 -10.03
CA LEU A 23 18.27 -19.08 -8.75
C LEU A 23 16.75 -18.89 -8.80
N LEU A 24 16.25 -17.86 -9.48
CA LEU A 24 14.82 -17.63 -9.67
C LEU A 24 14.17 -18.76 -10.46
N ILE A 25 14.79 -19.17 -11.58
CA ILE A 25 14.31 -20.30 -12.39
C ILE A 25 14.31 -21.59 -11.56
N SER A 26 15.39 -21.85 -10.82
CA SER A 26 15.48 -23.02 -9.95
C SER A 26 14.38 -23.06 -8.89
N ARG A 27 14.10 -21.94 -8.20
CA ARG A 27 13.01 -21.90 -7.19
C ARG A 27 11.63 -22.04 -7.83
N GLN A 28 11.42 -21.49 -9.02
CA GLN A 28 10.16 -21.65 -9.75
C GLN A 28 9.91 -23.13 -10.09
N LEU A 29 10.93 -23.86 -10.53
CA LEU A 29 10.84 -25.31 -10.80
C LEU A 29 10.50 -26.12 -9.55
N ASP A 30 11.00 -25.68 -8.39
CA ASP A 30 10.70 -26.26 -7.08
C ASP A 30 9.35 -25.81 -6.48
N GLN A 31 8.55 -25.00 -7.19
CA GLN A 31 7.33 -24.36 -6.66
C GLN A 31 7.57 -23.61 -5.34
N LYS A 32 8.70 -22.89 -5.25
CA LYS A 32 9.06 -22.05 -4.10
C LYS A 32 8.99 -20.58 -4.47
N LEU A 33 8.54 -19.75 -3.54
CA LEU A 33 8.60 -18.30 -3.65
C LEU A 33 10.05 -17.81 -3.79
N TRP A 34 10.22 -16.68 -4.47
CA TRP A 34 11.52 -16.12 -4.80
C TRP A 34 12.15 -15.33 -3.65
N GLY A 35 11.36 -14.93 -2.65
CA GLY A 35 11.80 -14.13 -1.51
C GLY A 35 12.50 -12.86 -1.97
N HIS A 36 13.78 -12.73 -1.60
CA HIS A 36 14.61 -11.57 -1.91
C HIS A 36 15.32 -11.61 -3.28
N LEU A 37 15.25 -12.71 -4.04
CA LEU A 37 15.95 -12.81 -5.33
C LEU A 37 15.58 -11.72 -6.35
N PRO A 38 14.30 -11.27 -6.47
CA PRO A 38 13.94 -10.22 -7.42
C PRO A 38 14.63 -8.88 -7.12
N LEU A 39 14.96 -8.59 -5.85
CA LEU A 39 15.72 -7.39 -5.47
C LEU A 39 17.05 -7.34 -6.22
N PHE A 40 17.80 -8.44 -6.16
CA PHE A 40 19.13 -8.53 -6.76
C PHE A 40 19.03 -8.53 -8.29
N GLN A 41 18.09 -9.29 -8.84
CA GLN A 41 17.94 -9.40 -10.28
C GLN A 41 17.50 -8.08 -10.91
N PHE A 42 16.46 -7.42 -10.38
CA PHE A 42 15.98 -6.14 -10.93
C PHE A 42 17.01 -5.04 -10.77
N SER A 43 17.70 -4.98 -9.62
CA SER A 43 18.79 -4.02 -9.41
C SER A 43 19.93 -4.24 -10.41
N ALA A 44 20.38 -5.49 -10.57
CA ALA A 44 21.45 -5.83 -11.49
C ALA A 44 21.06 -5.59 -12.95
N ALA A 45 19.83 -5.92 -13.34
CA ALA A 45 19.30 -5.67 -14.68
C ALA A 45 19.29 -4.16 -15.01
N TRP A 46 18.74 -3.34 -14.11
CA TRP A 46 18.70 -1.90 -14.32
C TRP A 46 20.10 -1.29 -14.34
N LEU A 47 20.96 -1.65 -13.38
CA LEU A 47 22.32 -1.12 -13.32
C LEU A 47 23.12 -1.55 -14.54
N LEU A 48 23.05 -2.81 -14.97
CA LEU A 48 23.69 -3.28 -16.19
C LEU A 48 23.20 -2.48 -17.42
N PHE A 49 21.88 -2.35 -17.61
CA PHE A 49 21.30 -1.55 -18.69
C PHE A 49 21.78 -0.10 -18.64
N PHE A 50 21.76 0.51 -17.46
CA PHE A 50 22.19 1.88 -17.23
C PHE A 50 23.66 2.07 -17.57
N PHE A 51 24.54 1.16 -17.13
CA PHE A 51 25.96 1.20 -17.45
C PHE A 51 26.16 1.09 -18.97
N LEU A 52 25.55 0.10 -19.63
CA LEU A 52 25.69 -0.13 -21.08
C LEU A 52 25.20 1.06 -21.93
N THR A 53 24.09 1.69 -21.55
CA THR A 53 23.46 2.77 -22.33
C THR A 53 23.99 4.17 -22.01
N SER A 54 24.47 4.40 -20.78
CA SER A 54 24.91 5.72 -20.31
C SER A 54 26.43 5.93 -20.39
N GLY A 55 27.15 5.05 -21.10
CA GLY A 55 28.61 5.04 -21.18
C GLY A 55 29.27 6.36 -21.55
N ARG A 56 28.70 7.13 -22.50
CA ARG A 56 29.25 8.46 -22.88
C ARG A 56 28.99 9.56 -21.84
N THR A 57 27.96 9.41 -21.01
CA THR A 57 27.55 10.41 -20.01
C THR A 57 28.30 10.20 -18.68
N LEU A 58 28.53 8.93 -18.31
CA LEU A 58 29.25 8.48 -17.11
C LEU A 58 30.77 8.59 -17.23
N THR A 59 31.32 8.93 -18.40
CA THR A 59 32.77 9.19 -18.56
C THR A 59 33.18 10.59 -18.09
N THR A 60 32.21 11.52 -18.00
CA THR A 60 32.45 12.88 -17.52
C THR A 60 32.38 12.96 -15.99
N ARG A 61 33.29 13.73 -15.35
CA ARG A 61 33.27 13.94 -13.88
C ARG A 61 31.92 14.51 -13.37
N PRO A 62 31.26 15.46 -14.05
CA PRO A 62 29.95 15.95 -13.64
C PRO A 62 28.86 14.89 -13.71
N GLY A 63 28.85 14.05 -14.76
CA GLY A 63 27.90 12.96 -14.92
C GLY A 63 27.99 11.95 -13.75
N ILE A 64 29.19 11.50 -13.42
CA ILE A 64 29.42 10.56 -12.29
C ILE A 64 28.88 11.13 -10.98
N LYS A 65 29.14 12.41 -10.70
CA LYS A 65 28.69 13.07 -9.47
C LYS A 65 27.16 13.15 -9.40
N ASN A 66 26.49 13.55 -10.48
CA ASN A 66 25.04 13.72 -10.49
C ASN A 66 24.30 12.38 -10.35
N TYR A 67 24.74 11.33 -11.04
CA TYR A 67 24.17 9.99 -10.86
C TYR A 67 24.51 9.39 -9.50
N GLY A 68 25.69 9.68 -8.93
CA GLY A 68 26.02 9.29 -7.55
C GLY A 68 25.07 9.92 -6.53
N LEU A 69 24.74 11.21 -6.68
CA LEU A 69 23.75 11.90 -5.86
C LEU A 69 22.33 11.33 -6.06
N ALA A 70 21.96 11.00 -7.29
CA ALA A 70 20.68 10.36 -7.60
C ALA A 70 20.56 8.98 -6.93
N THR A 71 21.60 8.14 -7.01
CA THR A 71 21.67 6.84 -6.31
C THR A 71 21.66 7.02 -4.79
N CYS A 72 22.37 8.03 -4.25
CA CYS A 72 22.35 8.35 -2.83
C CYS A 72 20.94 8.70 -2.34
N SER A 73 20.18 9.46 -3.14
CA SER A 73 18.79 9.77 -2.83
C SER A 73 17.91 8.52 -2.83
N ALA A 74 18.07 7.64 -3.82
CA ALA A 74 17.37 6.35 -3.84
C ALA A 74 17.66 5.52 -2.57
N LEU A 75 18.92 5.48 -2.13
CA LEU A 75 19.32 4.77 -0.91
C LEU A 75 18.69 5.38 0.34
N LEU A 76 18.74 6.71 0.49
CA LEU A 76 18.12 7.41 1.62
C LEU A 76 16.60 7.21 1.65
N LEU A 77 15.95 7.26 0.48
CA LEU A 77 14.52 6.99 0.35
C LEU A 77 14.18 5.55 0.74
N THR A 78 14.99 4.56 0.34
CA THR A 78 14.80 3.16 0.72
C THR A 78 15.00 2.94 2.21
N LEU A 79 16.11 3.41 2.78
CA LEU A 79 16.43 3.23 4.20
C LEU A 79 15.48 4.03 5.10
N GLY A 80 14.90 5.11 4.57
CA GLY A 80 13.84 5.88 5.21
C GLY A 80 12.45 5.24 5.13
N PHE A 81 12.29 4.18 4.33
CA PHE A 81 11.01 3.52 4.14
C PHE A 81 10.92 2.23 4.98
N PRO A 82 9.72 1.88 5.50
CA PRO A 82 9.52 0.59 6.16
C PRO A 82 9.92 -0.56 5.23
N PRO A 83 10.50 -1.65 5.75
CA PRO A 83 10.61 -2.01 7.17
C PRO A 83 11.85 -1.43 7.89
N PHE A 84 12.66 -0.59 7.23
CA PHE A 84 13.83 -0.03 7.88
C PHE A 84 13.45 0.94 9.01
N PRO A 85 14.18 0.95 10.14
CA PRO A 85 13.81 1.72 11.34
C PRO A 85 14.29 3.18 11.29
N PHE A 86 14.55 3.75 10.11
CA PHE A 86 15.17 5.08 9.96
C PHE A 86 14.31 6.12 9.22
N PRO A 87 13.03 6.32 9.61
CA PRO A 87 12.10 7.17 8.87
C PRO A 87 12.57 8.62 8.70
N PHE A 88 13.41 9.13 9.62
CA PHE A 88 13.99 10.47 9.56
C PHE A 88 14.89 10.70 8.34
N LEU A 89 15.44 9.64 7.71
CA LEU A 89 16.23 9.77 6.49
C LEU A 89 15.39 10.38 5.34
N MET A 90 14.08 10.17 5.35
CA MET A 90 13.17 10.75 4.36
C MET A 90 13.22 12.28 4.36
N LEU A 91 13.43 12.91 5.52
CA LEU A 91 13.43 14.37 5.69
C LEU A 91 14.60 15.07 4.95
N GLY A 92 15.63 14.31 4.55
CA GLY A 92 16.76 14.78 3.74
C GLY A 92 17.03 13.98 2.46
N ALA A 93 16.18 12.98 2.14
CA ALA A 93 16.44 12.03 1.07
C ALA A 93 16.42 12.61 -0.35
N PHE A 94 15.65 13.68 -0.59
CA PHE A 94 15.61 14.39 -1.87
C PHE A 94 16.70 15.47 -2.00
N VAL A 95 17.39 15.86 -0.93
CA VAL A 95 18.43 16.91 -1.01
C VAL A 95 19.50 16.58 -2.06
N PRO A 96 20.10 15.38 -2.10
CA PRO A 96 21.09 15.06 -3.12
C PRO A 96 20.49 15.08 -4.53
N LEU A 97 19.25 14.62 -4.70
CA LEU A 97 18.54 14.60 -5.98
C LEU A 97 18.27 16.03 -6.50
N LEU A 98 17.85 16.93 -5.61
CA LEU A 98 17.61 18.34 -5.94
C LEU A 98 18.91 19.04 -6.36
N VAL A 99 20.04 18.73 -5.69
CA VAL A 99 21.38 19.21 -6.10
C VAL A 99 21.75 18.69 -7.48
N ALA A 100 21.55 17.40 -7.75
CA ALA A 100 21.83 16.80 -9.06
C ALA A 100 20.94 17.38 -10.17
N LEU A 101 19.67 17.65 -9.84
CA LEU A 101 18.68 18.25 -10.74
C LEU A 101 19.04 19.68 -11.10
N HIS A 102 19.51 20.48 -10.14
CA HIS A 102 19.97 21.86 -10.36
C HIS A 102 21.20 21.90 -11.29
N ARG A 103 22.16 20.98 -11.08
CA ARG A 103 23.39 20.87 -11.87
C ARG A 103 23.19 20.32 -13.29
N THR A 104 22.00 19.82 -13.60
CA THR A 104 21.71 19.20 -14.90
C THR A 104 20.89 20.18 -15.75
N HIS A 105 21.32 20.50 -16.96
CA HIS A 105 20.64 21.51 -17.79
C HIS A 105 19.69 20.93 -18.85
N GLY A 106 19.96 19.73 -19.38
CA GLY A 106 19.17 19.09 -20.44
C GLY A 106 17.96 18.31 -19.91
N LEU A 107 16.79 18.48 -20.54
CA LEU A 107 15.55 17.80 -20.11
C LEU A 107 15.66 16.28 -20.18
N ARG A 108 16.25 15.74 -21.25
CA ARG A 108 16.50 14.29 -21.40
C ARG A 108 17.42 13.76 -20.29
N GLN A 109 18.46 14.50 -19.93
CA GLN A 109 19.40 14.11 -18.87
C GLN A 109 18.71 14.14 -17.50
N LYS A 110 17.88 15.15 -17.23
CA LYS A 110 17.06 15.21 -16.02
C LYS A 110 16.10 14.03 -15.94
N PHE A 111 15.41 13.71 -17.04
CA PHE A 111 14.49 12.58 -17.11
C PHE A 111 15.20 11.27 -16.77
N VAL A 112 16.32 10.96 -17.43
CA VAL A 112 17.07 9.71 -17.19
C VAL A 112 17.61 9.65 -15.76
N MET A 113 18.12 10.76 -15.21
CA MET A 113 18.62 10.83 -13.84
C MET A 113 17.51 10.64 -12.80
N LEU A 114 16.36 11.27 -12.98
CA LEU A 114 15.20 11.11 -12.09
C LEU A 114 14.64 9.69 -12.19
N LEU A 115 14.49 9.16 -13.40
CA LEU A 115 14.05 7.79 -13.61
C LEU A 115 15.00 6.80 -12.95
N HIS A 116 16.32 7.01 -13.05
CA HIS A 116 17.31 6.20 -12.35
C HIS A 116 17.13 6.22 -10.83
N ALA A 117 16.97 7.39 -10.22
CA ALA A 117 16.74 7.51 -8.78
C ALA A 117 15.44 6.80 -8.35
N PHE A 118 14.33 7.10 -9.03
CA PHE A 118 13.03 6.56 -8.66
C PHE A 118 12.88 5.08 -8.97
N LEU A 119 13.50 4.57 -10.04
CA LEU A 119 13.47 3.14 -10.36
C LEU A 119 14.28 2.34 -9.34
N LEU A 120 15.46 2.83 -8.93
CA LEU A 120 16.20 2.18 -7.84
C LEU A 120 15.41 2.20 -6.53
N TRP A 121 14.80 3.33 -6.17
CA TRP A 121 13.96 3.40 -4.97
C TRP A 121 12.78 2.42 -5.03
N ASN A 122 12.06 2.38 -6.16
CA ASN A 122 10.96 1.43 -6.37
C ASN A 122 11.45 -0.02 -6.26
N ILE A 123 12.51 -0.40 -6.98
CA ILE A 123 13.06 -1.77 -6.88
C ILE A 123 13.41 -2.08 -5.42
N TRP A 124 14.14 -1.21 -4.74
CA TRP A 124 14.62 -1.50 -3.39
C TRP A 124 13.52 -1.49 -2.32
N ALA A 125 12.44 -0.71 -2.51
CA ALA A 125 11.32 -0.63 -1.58
C ALA A 125 10.21 -1.66 -1.88
N THR A 126 10.02 -2.04 -3.16
CA THR A 126 8.88 -2.83 -3.65
C THR A 126 9.24 -3.98 -4.61
N PHE A 127 10.48 -4.50 -4.60
CA PHE A 127 10.84 -5.70 -5.39
C PHE A 127 9.92 -6.89 -5.12
N TRP A 128 9.38 -6.99 -3.90
CA TRP A 128 8.60 -8.12 -3.42
C TRP A 128 7.28 -8.31 -4.17
N VAL A 129 6.80 -7.30 -4.92
CA VAL A 129 5.64 -7.45 -5.82
C VAL A 129 5.88 -8.55 -6.86
N ALA A 130 7.14 -8.80 -7.21
CA ALA A 130 7.52 -9.89 -8.11
C ALA A 130 7.18 -11.27 -7.54
N ASN A 131 7.11 -11.45 -6.21
CA ASN A 131 6.70 -12.73 -5.60
C ASN A 131 5.23 -13.06 -5.87
N THR A 132 4.39 -12.06 -6.15
CA THR A 132 3.00 -12.29 -6.58
C THR A 132 2.97 -12.70 -8.06
N ALA A 133 3.62 -11.90 -8.91
CA ALA A 133 3.83 -12.23 -10.31
C ALA A 133 5.02 -11.44 -10.85
N TYR A 134 5.96 -12.11 -11.52
CA TYR A 134 7.19 -11.50 -12.01
C TYR A 134 6.97 -10.25 -12.87
N ALA A 135 6.10 -10.39 -13.88
CA ALA A 135 5.79 -9.31 -14.81
C ALA A 135 5.07 -8.15 -14.13
N ALA A 136 4.20 -8.43 -13.17
CA ALA A 136 3.55 -7.41 -12.36
C ALA A 136 4.57 -6.63 -11.52
N GLY A 137 5.56 -7.31 -10.95
CA GLY A 137 6.69 -6.69 -10.24
C GLY A 137 7.50 -5.74 -11.13
N ILE A 138 7.82 -6.14 -12.36
CA ILE A 138 8.50 -5.25 -13.32
C ILE A 138 7.61 -4.04 -13.65
N PHE A 139 6.36 -4.30 -14.01
CA PHE A 139 5.40 -3.26 -14.40
C PHE A 139 5.22 -2.23 -13.29
N ALA A 140 4.93 -2.66 -12.05
CA ALA A 140 4.72 -1.79 -10.91
C ALA A 140 5.94 -0.90 -10.65
N ASN A 141 7.14 -1.49 -10.60
CA ASN A 141 8.36 -0.73 -10.32
C ASN A 141 8.71 0.28 -11.43
N VAL A 142 8.57 -0.11 -12.70
CA VAL A 142 8.90 0.76 -13.84
C VAL A 142 7.87 1.86 -14.03
N VAL A 143 6.58 1.52 -14.05
CA VAL A 143 5.49 2.49 -14.28
C VAL A 143 5.42 3.50 -13.14
N ASN A 144 5.51 3.06 -11.89
CA ASN A 144 5.47 3.99 -10.77
C ASN A 144 6.70 4.92 -10.74
N ALA A 145 7.90 4.41 -11.07
CA ALA A 145 9.09 5.25 -11.19
C ALA A 145 8.97 6.30 -12.32
N LEU A 146 8.36 5.93 -13.45
CA LEU A 146 8.05 6.86 -14.54
C LEU A 146 7.07 7.94 -14.07
N LEU A 147 6.01 7.57 -13.36
CA LEU A 147 5.02 8.51 -12.84
C LEU A 147 5.63 9.47 -11.81
N MET A 148 6.48 8.99 -10.89
CA MET A 148 7.20 9.82 -9.92
C MET A 148 8.21 10.78 -10.57
N THR A 149 8.71 10.45 -11.76
CA THR A 149 9.61 11.33 -12.53
C THR A 149 8.88 12.58 -13.03
N LEU A 150 7.60 12.47 -13.37
CA LEU A 150 6.79 13.56 -13.94
C LEU A 150 6.63 14.79 -13.03
N PRO A 151 6.20 14.69 -11.75
CA PRO A 151 6.00 15.86 -10.89
C PRO A 151 7.30 16.63 -10.63
N VAL A 152 8.45 15.94 -10.56
CA VAL A 152 9.75 16.59 -10.35
C VAL A 152 10.27 17.24 -11.63
N LEU A 153 10.03 16.64 -12.79
CA LEU A 153 10.28 17.30 -14.08
C LEU A 153 9.41 18.54 -14.25
N LEU A 154 8.12 18.44 -13.94
CA LEU A 154 7.19 19.56 -13.98
C LEU A 154 7.65 20.69 -13.07
N PHE A 155 8.03 20.37 -11.84
CA PHE A 155 8.66 21.31 -10.91
C PHE A 155 9.87 22.00 -11.55
N SER A 156 10.79 21.24 -12.13
CA SER A 156 12.00 21.79 -12.76
C SER A 156 11.68 22.72 -13.94
N MET A 157 10.67 22.38 -14.74
CA MET A 157 10.24 23.19 -15.88
C MET A 157 9.57 24.50 -15.44
N ILE A 158 8.69 24.45 -14.44
CA ILE A 158 8.00 25.63 -13.91
C ILE A 158 8.99 26.59 -13.24
N VAL A 159 9.87 26.08 -12.37
CA VAL A 159 10.87 26.91 -11.66
C VAL A 159 11.86 27.56 -12.64
N ARG A 160 12.27 26.87 -13.70
CA ARG A 160 13.11 27.47 -14.74
C ARG A 160 12.46 28.68 -15.41
N ARG A 161 11.13 28.74 -15.49
CA ARG A 161 10.40 29.86 -16.10
C ARG A 161 10.03 30.95 -15.10
N LEU A 162 9.55 30.56 -13.92
CA LEU A 162 9.01 31.49 -12.93
C LEU A 162 10.06 32.02 -11.95
N GLY A 163 11.21 31.35 -11.83
CA GLY A 163 12.28 31.69 -10.90
C GLY A 163 12.29 30.83 -9.64
N ALA A 164 13.38 30.89 -8.88
CA ALA A 164 13.58 30.06 -7.68
C ALA A 164 12.64 30.41 -6.52
N SER A 165 12.06 31.62 -6.49
CA SER A 165 11.18 32.08 -5.40
C SER A 165 9.90 31.26 -5.26
N VAL A 166 9.41 30.66 -6.34
CA VAL A 166 8.23 29.77 -6.30
C VAL A 166 8.60 28.31 -6.07
N GLY A 167 9.89 28.00 -5.90
CA GLY A 167 10.43 26.64 -5.88
C GLY A 167 9.76 25.73 -4.85
N LEU A 168 9.60 26.20 -3.61
CA LEU A 168 8.98 25.43 -2.54
C LEU A 168 7.53 25.08 -2.87
N VAL A 169 6.73 26.09 -3.24
CA VAL A 169 5.30 25.94 -3.53
C VAL A 169 5.09 24.98 -4.69
N VAL A 170 5.86 25.14 -5.77
CA VAL A 170 5.75 24.27 -6.95
C VAL A 170 6.15 22.84 -6.58
N PHE A 171 7.29 22.63 -5.92
CA PHE A 171 7.77 21.30 -5.55
C PHE A 171 6.77 20.53 -4.70
N VAL A 172 6.24 21.18 -3.67
CA VAL A 172 5.24 20.60 -2.77
C VAL A 172 3.95 20.31 -3.52
N SER A 173 3.41 21.31 -4.23
CA SER A 173 2.12 21.20 -4.90
C SER A 173 2.11 20.14 -6.00
N THR A 174 3.16 20.03 -6.82
CA THR A 174 3.19 19.06 -7.93
C THR A 174 3.34 17.64 -7.43
N TRP A 175 4.13 17.41 -6.36
CA TRP A 175 4.28 16.08 -5.78
C TRP A 175 3.02 15.63 -5.03
N ILE A 176 2.46 16.47 -4.15
CA ILE A 176 1.24 16.10 -3.40
C ILE A 176 0.04 15.95 -4.35
N ALA A 177 -0.05 16.78 -5.40
CA ALA A 177 -1.06 16.59 -6.45
C ALA A 177 -0.90 15.23 -7.15
N PHE A 178 0.35 14.83 -7.45
CA PHE A 178 0.64 13.50 -7.99
C PHE A 178 0.16 12.40 -7.03
N GLU A 179 0.56 12.42 -5.76
CA GLU A 179 0.14 11.38 -4.79
C GLU A 179 -1.38 11.30 -4.65
N PHE A 180 -2.04 12.46 -4.53
CA PHE A 180 -3.49 12.53 -4.40
C PHE A 180 -4.22 11.99 -5.63
N LEU A 181 -3.79 12.33 -6.84
CA LEU A 181 -4.38 11.80 -8.08
C LEU A 181 -4.07 10.31 -8.24
N HIS A 182 -2.86 9.90 -7.87
CA HIS A 182 -2.41 8.52 -7.95
C HIS A 182 -3.16 7.58 -7.00
N MET A 183 -3.90 8.10 -6.00
CA MET A 183 -4.82 7.33 -5.17
C MET A 183 -6.22 7.12 -5.78
N ARG A 184 -6.56 7.79 -6.90
CA ARG A 184 -7.97 7.96 -7.35
C ARG A 184 -8.29 7.44 -8.76
N TRP A 185 -7.29 7.09 -9.55
CA TRP A 185 -7.43 6.57 -10.92
C TRP A 185 -7.23 5.05 -11.02
N GLU A 186 -7.54 4.42 -12.14
CA GLU A 186 -7.51 2.94 -12.30
C GLU A 186 -6.13 2.27 -12.19
N LEU A 187 -5.03 3.02 -12.16
CA LEU A 187 -3.68 2.48 -11.91
C LEU A 187 -3.16 2.95 -10.55
N TYR A 188 -4.03 3.07 -9.56
CA TYR A 188 -3.61 3.53 -8.25
C TYR A 188 -2.57 2.59 -7.63
N TRP A 189 -1.49 3.17 -7.13
CA TRP A 189 -0.45 2.48 -6.38
C TRP A 189 0.07 3.39 -5.26
N PRO A 190 -0.73 3.65 -4.22
CA PRO A 190 -0.37 4.59 -3.16
C PRO A 190 0.69 4.06 -2.20
N TRP A 191 1.29 2.89 -2.50
CA TRP A 191 2.20 2.20 -1.61
C TRP A 191 3.39 3.07 -1.20
N LEU A 192 4.01 3.75 -2.18
CA LEU A 192 5.17 4.62 -2.01
C LEU A 192 4.82 6.10 -1.81
N THR A 193 3.62 6.40 -1.29
CA THR A 193 3.29 7.74 -0.80
C THR A 193 4.28 8.13 0.29
N LEU A 194 4.91 9.31 0.20
CA LEU A 194 6.01 9.69 1.09
C LEU A 194 5.61 9.64 2.56
N GLY A 195 4.42 10.11 2.93
CA GLY A 195 3.93 10.05 4.30
C GLY A 195 3.77 8.64 4.87
N ASN A 196 3.69 7.60 4.03
CA ASN A 196 3.63 6.22 4.52
C ASN A 196 4.94 5.78 5.19
N SER A 197 6.06 6.42 4.84
CA SER A 197 7.38 6.13 5.40
C SER A 197 7.45 6.30 6.92
N LEU A 198 6.62 7.18 7.47
CA LEU A 198 6.61 7.52 8.90
C LEU A 198 5.77 6.53 9.74
N SER A 199 5.16 5.51 9.12
CA SER A 199 4.37 4.48 9.80
C SER A 199 5.15 3.65 10.83
N SER A 200 6.48 3.65 10.77
CA SER A 200 7.34 3.04 11.79
C SER A 200 7.41 3.85 13.09
N MET A 201 7.02 5.13 13.09
CA MET A 201 7.20 6.10 14.18
C MET A 201 5.88 6.78 14.58
N PRO A 202 4.88 6.05 15.09
CA PRO A 202 3.55 6.61 15.41
C PRO A 202 3.64 7.77 16.41
N PHE A 203 4.55 7.70 17.39
CA PHE A 203 4.75 8.74 18.41
C PHE A 203 5.16 10.09 17.82
N GLY A 204 5.74 10.13 16.62
CA GLY A 204 6.18 11.37 15.97
C GLY A 204 5.18 11.97 14.98
N ILE A 205 4.04 11.30 14.74
CA ILE A 205 3.09 11.69 13.68
C ILE A 205 1.62 11.76 14.13
N GLN A 206 1.35 11.99 15.41
CA GLN A 206 -0.02 12.09 15.93
C GLN A 206 -0.86 13.20 15.26
N TRP A 207 -0.20 14.22 14.69
CA TRP A 207 -0.87 15.25 13.88
C TRP A 207 -1.45 14.71 12.56
N TYR A 208 -1.21 13.45 12.17
CA TYR A 208 -1.91 12.79 11.06
C TYR A 208 -3.43 12.75 11.27
N SER A 209 -3.89 12.80 12.52
CA SER A 209 -5.32 13.00 12.83
C SER A 209 -5.92 14.29 12.24
N TYR A 210 -5.09 15.25 11.80
CA TYR A 210 -5.55 16.47 11.13
C TYR A 210 -5.38 16.43 9.61
N VAL A 211 -4.27 15.91 9.10
CA VAL A 211 -3.89 16.10 7.69
C VAL A 211 -3.61 14.78 6.95
N GLY A 212 -3.73 13.66 7.65
CA GLY A 212 -3.47 12.32 7.14
C GLY A 212 -2.06 12.10 6.60
N THR A 213 -1.89 10.98 5.90
CA THR A 213 -0.64 10.62 5.21
C THR A 213 -0.07 11.75 4.35
N LEU A 214 -0.89 12.52 3.62
CA LEU A 214 -0.39 13.60 2.76
C LEU A 214 0.27 14.75 3.55
N GLY A 215 -0.08 14.94 4.82
CA GLY A 215 0.65 15.84 5.70
C GLY A 215 2.07 15.35 5.98
N GLY A 216 2.27 14.04 6.07
CA GLY A 216 3.59 13.40 6.09
C GLY A 216 4.43 13.75 4.87
N SER A 217 3.82 13.63 3.70
CA SER A 217 4.45 14.03 2.44
C SER A 217 4.83 15.51 2.44
N LEU A 218 3.94 16.38 2.93
CA LEU A 218 4.23 17.82 3.11
C LEU A 218 5.46 18.04 4.02
N TRP A 219 5.50 17.37 5.17
CA TRP A 219 6.61 17.48 6.13
C TRP A 219 7.94 17.08 5.49
N ILE A 220 7.95 15.98 4.74
CA ILE A 220 9.13 15.48 4.00
C ILE A 220 9.57 16.45 2.89
N LEU A 221 8.65 16.89 2.03
CA LEU A 221 8.97 17.71 0.87
C LEU A 221 9.50 19.09 1.26
N VAL A 222 8.87 19.73 2.25
CA VAL A 222 9.32 21.04 2.76
C VAL A 222 10.70 20.89 3.41
N SER A 223 10.91 19.85 4.23
CA SER A 223 12.22 19.60 4.86
C SER A 223 13.34 19.46 3.83
N ASN A 224 13.09 18.71 2.76
CA ASN A 224 14.05 18.52 1.68
C ASN A 224 14.32 19.79 0.88
N HIS A 225 13.30 20.59 0.61
CA HIS A 225 13.48 21.85 -0.10
C HIS A 225 14.25 22.87 0.76
N LEU A 226 13.95 22.96 2.06
CA LEU A 226 14.70 23.79 3.01
C LEU A 226 16.16 23.32 3.14
N GLY A 227 16.40 22.00 3.22
CA GLY A 227 17.75 21.42 3.21
C GLY A 227 18.51 21.73 1.92
N TYR A 228 17.85 21.64 0.77
CA TYR A 228 18.43 22.01 -0.53
C TYR A 228 18.78 23.51 -0.59
N THR A 229 17.87 24.40 -0.18
CA THR A 229 18.14 25.86 -0.22
C THR A 229 19.24 26.29 0.75
N LEU A 230 19.35 25.63 1.92
CA LEU A 230 20.49 25.79 2.83
C LEU A 230 21.80 25.43 2.13
N TYR A 231 21.85 24.27 1.48
CA TYR A 231 23.02 23.81 0.73
C TYR A 231 23.39 24.75 -0.43
N ASP A 232 22.42 25.09 -1.28
CA ASP A 232 22.61 25.86 -2.50
C ASP A 232 23.10 27.29 -2.21
N SER A 233 22.65 27.86 -1.10
CA SER A 233 23.04 29.20 -0.70
C SER A 233 24.50 29.38 -0.28
N GLY A 234 25.22 28.28 0.00
CA GLY A 234 26.59 28.31 0.54
C GLY A 234 26.74 28.98 1.91
N ASN A 235 25.64 29.46 2.52
CA ASN A 235 25.67 30.19 3.78
C ASN A 235 25.27 29.28 4.96
N TRP A 236 26.07 28.23 5.19
CA TRP A 236 25.83 27.24 6.25
C TRP A 236 25.91 27.83 7.67
N LYS A 237 26.45 29.05 7.82
CA LYS A 237 26.51 29.79 9.09
C LYS A 237 25.25 30.63 9.38
N SER A 238 24.29 30.69 8.45
CA SER A 238 23.06 31.46 8.64
C SER A 238 22.17 30.83 9.71
N ALA A 239 22.22 31.39 10.92
CA ALA A 239 21.40 30.93 12.05
C ALA A 239 19.90 30.95 11.72
N SER A 240 19.40 32.00 11.05
CA SER A 240 17.98 32.14 10.73
C SER A 240 17.44 31.02 9.82
N ARG A 241 18.21 30.57 8.82
CA ARG A 241 17.78 29.48 7.93
C ARG A 241 17.78 28.13 8.65
N TRP A 242 18.76 27.89 9.52
CA TRP A 242 18.76 26.73 10.40
C TRP A 242 17.59 26.76 11.36
N SER A 243 17.26 27.92 11.95
CA SER A 243 16.08 28.07 12.81
C SER A 243 14.80 27.72 12.08
N VAL A 244 14.60 28.17 10.83
CA VAL A 244 13.40 27.81 10.04
C VAL A 244 13.32 26.31 9.81
N LEU A 245 14.42 25.66 9.39
CA LEU A 245 14.44 24.21 9.20
C LEU A 245 14.18 23.47 10.51
N LEU A 246 14.87 23.83 11.60
CA LEU A 246 14.72 23.20 12.91
C LEU A 246 13.31 23.38 13.48
N CYS A 247 12.72 24.57 13.37
CA CYS A 247 11.33 24.79 13.77
C CYS A 247 10.36 23.91 12.95
N TRP A 248 10.56 23.81 11.64
CA TRP A 248 9.73 22.94 10.78
C TRP A 248 9.85 21.45 11.15
N LEU A 249 11.04 21.01 11.55
CA LEU A 249 11.28 19.63 11.96
C LEU A 249 10.74 19.36 13.37
N LEU A 250 11.06 20.23 14.32
CA LEU A 250 10.84 19.97 15.74
C LEU A 250 9.42 20.29 16.20
N ILE A 251 8.77 21.34 15.68
CA ILE A 251 7.44 21.72 16.17
C ILE A 251 6.39 20.60 15.94
N PRO A 252 6.21 20.06 14.72
CA PRO A 252 5.24 18.97 14.52
C PRO A 252 5.61 17.72 15.31
N PHE A 253 6.91 17.42 15.43
CA PHE A 253 7.39 16.26 16.18
C PHE A 253 7.12 16.39 17.69
N ILE A 254 7.43 17.55 18.30
CA ILE A 254 7.17 17.82 19.71
C ILE A 254 5.67 17.79 20.00
N ILE A 255 4.84 18.43 19.16
CA ILE A 255 3.38 18.36 19.26
C ILE A 255 2.92 16.89 19.24
N SER A 256 3.47 16.08 18.34
CA SER A 256 3.13 14.65 18.28
C SER A 256 3.54 13.89 19.52
N VAL A 257 4.74 14.12 20.06
CA VAL A 257 5.23 13.43 21.26
C VAL A 257 4.35 13.79 22.46
N ILE A 258 4.01 15.08 22.63
CA ILE A 258 3.11 15.53 23.69
C ILE A 258 1.72 14.93 23.51
N THR A 259 1.19 14.92 22.28
CA THR A 259 -0.12 14.32 21.98
C THR A 259 -0.12 12.83 22.25
N TYR A 260 0.96 12.13 21.89
CA TYR A 260 1.11 10.69 22.08
C TYR A 260 1.16 10.33 23.57
N ALA A 261 1.92 11.08 24.36
CA ALA A 261 2.05 10.87 25.80
C ALA A 261 0.72 11.09 26.55
N ASN A 262 -0.14 11.98 26.05
CA ASN A 262 -1.44 12.28 26.63
C ASN A 262 -2.61 11.52 25.95
N CYS A 263 -2.34 10.67 24.95
CA CYS A 263 -3.37 9.94 24.23
C CYS A 263 -3.66 8.62 24.94
N GLU A 264 -4.82 8.56 25.58
CA GLU A 264 -5.39 7.34 26.14
C GLU A 264 -6.48 6.78 25.22
N ASP A 265 -6.58 5.46 25.13
CA ASP A 265 -7.65 4.81 24.39
C ASP A 265 -9.01 5.15 25.01
N GLN A 266 -9.91 5.70 24.21
CA GLN A 266 -11.23 6.15 24.65
C GLN A 266 -12.32 5.12 24.32
N GLY A 267 -13.32 5.03 25.20
CA GLY A 267 -14.55 4.26 25.00
C GLY A 267 -14.49 2.80 25.48
N GLU A 268 -15.62 2.11 25.34
CA GLU A 268 -15.79 0.74 25.86
C GLU A 268 -14.93 -0.25 25.09
N THR A 269 -14.48 -1.32 25.77
CA THR A 269 -13.63 -2.33 25.15
C THR A 269 -14.40 -3.58 24.78
N ILE A 270 -14.13 -4.12 23.59
CA ILE A 270 -14.57 -5.45 23.16
C ILE A 270 -13.40 -6.43 23.11
N GLU A 271 -13.67 -7.71 23.35
CA GLU A 271 -12.69 -8.79 23.24
C GLU A 271 -12.74 -9.43 21.84
N VAL A 272 -11.60 -9.43 21.16
CA VAL A 272 -11.45 -9.95 19.81
C VAL A 272 -10.39 -11.05 19.79
N VAL A 273 -10.71 -12.17 19.14
CA VAL A 273 -9.75 -13.23 18.80
C VAL A 273 -9.42 -13.13 17.31
N SER A 274 -8.14 -12.97 16.97
CA SER A 274 -7.66 -12.95 15.58
C SER A 274 -6.92 -14.24 15.26
N ILE A 275 -7.28 -14.88 14.14
CA ILE A 275 -6.70 -16.16 13.71
C ILE A 275 -5.72 -15.96 12.57
N GLN A 276 -4.56 -16.61 12.68
CA GLN A 276 -3.59 -16.79 11.62
C GLN A 276 -3.57 -18.27 11.22
N PRO A 277 -4.26 -18.66 10.14
CA PRO A 277 -4.32 -20.04 9.74
C PRO A 277 -3.00 -20.52 9.14
N ASN A 278 -2.17 -19.66 8.54
CA ASN A 278 -0.94 -20.01 7.83
C ASN A 278 -1.19 -20.96 6.64
N LEU A 279 -1.96 -20.51 5.65
CA LEU A 279 -2.24 -21.24 4.40
C LEU A 279 -1.50 -20.57 3.23
N GLU A 280 -0.50 -21.23 2.64
CA GLU A 280 0.29 -20.64 1.56
C GLU A 280 -0.57 -20.40 0.30
N PRO A 281 -0.69 -19.15 -0.22
CA PRO A 281 -1.71 -18.80 -1.20
C PRO A 281 -1.40 -19.18 -2.66
N HIS A 282 -0.16 -19.52 -3.00
CA HIS A 282 0.24 -19.83 -4.38
C HIS A 282 0.05 -21.29 -4.74
N TYR A 283 0.35 -22.21 -3.81
CA TYR A 283 0.42 -23.64 -4.10
C TYR A 283 -0.43 -24.50 -3.15
N GLU A 284 -0.65 -24.08 -1.91
CA GLU A 284 -1.30 -24.93 -0.90
C GLU A 284 -2.78 -24.62 -0.70
N LYS A 285 -3.13 -23.35 -0.51
CA LYS A 285 -4.44 -22.89 -0.05
C LYS A 285 -5.61 -23.44 -0.87
N PHE A 286 -5.44 -23.58 -2.18
CA PHE A 286 -6.48 -24.03 -3.10
C PHE A 286 -6.46 -25.55 -3.38
N THR A 287 -5.54 -26.30 -2.77
CA THR A 287 -5.45 -27.77 -2.92
C THR A 287 -6.08 -28.54 -1.75
N TYR A 288 -6.23 -27.90 -0.59
CA TYR A 288 -6.87 -28.52 0.57
C TYR A 288 -8.38 -28.68 0.38
N SER A 289 -8.95 -29.75 0.96
CA SER A 289 -10.40 -29.91 1.02
C SER A 289 -11.02 -28.83 1.93
N PRO A 290 -12.24 -28.34 1.62
CA PRO A 290 -12.93 -27.34 2.43
C PRO A 290 -13.04 -27.72 3.92
N ASP A 291 -13.24 -29.01 4.23
CA ASP A 291 -13.35 -29.49 5.60
C ASP A 291 -12.04 -29.32 6.38
N ARG A 292 -10.90 -29.66 5.79
CA ARG A 292 -9.58 -29.48 6.44
C ARG A 292 -9.27 -28.01 6.72
N ILE A 293 -9.68 -27.10 5.83
CA ILE A 293 -9.50 -25.66 6.03
C ILE A 293 -10.31 -25.22 7.25
N VAL A 294 -11.58 -25.58 7.31
CA VAL A 294 -12.48 -25.18 8.39
C VAL A 294 -12.05 -25.77 9.72
N ASP A 295 -11.68 -27.05 9.75
CA ASP A 295 -11.20 -27.72 10.96
C ASP A 295 -9.97 -27.01 11.54
N ARG A 296 -9.06 -26.55 10.67
CA ARG A 296 -7.89 -25.76 11.08
C ARG A 296 -8.30 -24.44 11.73
N PHE A 297 -9.25 -23.72 11.14
CA PHE A 297 -9.80 -22.49 11.72
C PHE A 297 -10.48 -22.74 13.07
N ILE A 298 -11.34 -23.76 13.17
CA ILE A 298 -12.05 -24.11 14.41
C ILE A 298 -11.06 -24.51 15.50
N LYS A 299 -10.06 -25.35 15.19
CA LYS A 299 -9.04 -25.78 16.14
C LYS A 299 -8.21 -24.61 16.69
N LEU A 300 -7.81 -23.67 15.82
CA LEU A 300 -7.12 -22.46 16.24
C LEU A 300 -8.03 -21.57 17.09
N SER A 301 -9.30 -21.44 16.71
CA SER A 301 -10.29 -20.65 17.45
C SER A 301 -10.51 -21.20 18.86
N ALA A 302 -10.68 -22.52 19.00
CA ALA A 302 -10.90 -23.18 20.29
C ALA A 302 -9.76 -22.93 21.31
N SER A 303 -8.54 -22.65 20.85
CA SER A 303 -7.42 -22.34 21.74
C SER A 303 -7.57 -20.98 22.45
N ALA A 304 -8.24 -20.01 21.82
CA ALA A 304 -8.26 -18.61 22.23
C ALA A 304 -9.65 -18.08 22.63
N VAL A 305 -10.72 -18.57 21.99
CA VAL A 305 -12.11 -18.16 22.26
C VAL A 305 -12.52 -18.53 23.68
N ARG A 306 -13.26 -17.63 24.34
CA ARG A 306 -13.85 -17.80 25.66
C ARG A 306 -15.31 -17.36 25.61
N ASP A 307 -16.09 -17.65 26.64
CA ASP A 307 -17.48 -17.20 26.73
C ASP A 307 -17.62 -15.68 26.67
N SER A 308 -16.59 -14.94 27.12
CA SER A 308 -16.45 -13.48 27.08
C SER A 308 -16.10 -12.89 25.72
N THR A 309 -15.74 -13.71 24.74
CA THR A 309 -15.24 -13.22 23.46
C THR A 309 -16.40 -12.68 22.61
N ASP A 310 -16.30 -11.41 22.21
CA ASP A 310 -17.32 -10.74 21.40
C ASP A 310 -17.15 -11.08 19.91
N TYR A 311 -15.90 -11.12 19.45
CA TYR A 311 -15.58 -11.27 18.04
C TYR A 311 -14.49 -12.30 17.77
N LEU A 312 -14.72 -13.12 16.75
CA LEU A 312 -13.73 -13.97 16.11
C LEU A 312 -13.43 -13.39 14.72
N LEU A 313 -12.17 -13.12 14.42
CA LEU A 313 -11.73 -12.47 13.19
C LEU A 313 -10.81 -13.40 12.39
N PHE A 314 -11.23 -13.72 11.16
CA PHE A 314 -10.47 -14.52 10.20
C PHE A 314 -9.96 -13.67 9.02
N PRO A 315 -8.92 -14.12 8.30
CA PRO A 315 -8.30 -13.35 7.22
C PRO A 315 -9.16 -13.24 5.94
N GLU A 316 -8.60 -12.53 4.95
CA GLU A 316 -9.18 -12.40 3.59
C GLU A 316 -9.22 -13.74 2.85
N THR A 317 -10.30 -13.97 2.10
CA THR A 317 -10.46 -15.16 1.25
C THR A 317 -10.23 -16.45 2.05
N SER A 318 -10.73 -16.51 3.29
CA SER A 318 -10.56 -17.69 4.16
C SER A 318 -11.35 -18.89 3.64
N PHE A 319 -12.48 -18.61 2.97
CA PHE A 319 -13.32 -19.59 2.31
C PHE A 319 -13.61 -19.12 0.88
N SER A 320 -13.77 -20.05 -0.04
CA SER A 320 -13.99 -19.74 -1.46
C SER A 320 -15.22 -20.45 -2.00
N ARG A 321 -15.74 -19.94 -3.12
CA ARG A 321 -16.92 -20.49 -3.83
C ARG A 321 -18.16 -20.55 -2.93
N VAL A 322 -18.43 -19.46 -2.21
CA VAL A 322 -19.66 -19.32 -1.40
C VAL A 322 -20.75 -18.66 -2.26
N ASN A 323 -21.88 -19.33 -2.45
CA ASN A 323 -23.05 -18.70 -3.04
C ASN A 323 -23.66 -17.73 -2.02
N LEU A 324 -23.57 -16.42 -2.26
CA LEU A 324 -24.05 -15.42 -1.30
C LEU A 324 -25.58 -15.42 -1.14
N ASP A 325 -26.33 -15.94 -2.12
CA ASP A 325 -27.79 -16.07 -2.02
C ASP A 325 -28.19 -17.30 -1.20
N ARG A 326 -27.32 -18.31 -1.11
CA ARG A 326 -27.51 -19.55 -0.33
C ARG A 326 -26.21 -19.97 0.38
N PRO A 327 -25.73 -19.17 1.34
CA PRO A 327 -24.39 -19.34 1.91
C PRO A 327 -24.23 -20.68 2.63
N TYR A 328 -25.30 -21.21 3.22
CA TYR A 328 -25.28 -22.47 3.97
C TYR A 328 -25.38 -23.73 3.10
N ASP A 329 -25.44 -23.59 1.76
CA ASP A 329 -25.20 -24.73 0.87
C ASP A 329 -23.72 -25.15 0.92
N ASN A 330 -22.84 -24.19 1.27
CA ASN A 330 -21.42 -24.44 1.47
C ASN A 330 -21.15 -25.16 2.82
N PRO A 331 -20.48 -26.33 2.83
CA PRO A 331 -20.20 -27.09 4.05
C PRO A 331 -19.43 -26.29 5.11
N SER A 332 -18.46 -25.48 4.68
CA SER A 332 -17.65 -24.64 5.56
C SER A 332 -18.52 -23.65 6.34
N MET A 333 -19.47 -23.02 5.67
CA MET A 333 -20.41 -22.08 6.29
C MET A 333 -21.33 -22.76 7.29
N ARG A 334 -21.75 -24.01 7.04
CA ARG A 334 -22.53 -24.80 8.00
C ARG A 334 -21.72 -25.16 9.25
N SER A 335 -20.51 -25.66 9.09
CA SER A 335 -19.63 -26.02 10.21
C SER A 335 -19.31 -24.81 11.10
N LEU A 336 -19.04 -23.65 10.49
CA LEU A 336 -18.83 -22.41 11.24
C LEU A 336 -20.09 -21.96 11.99
N ARG A 337 -21.26 -22.10 11.38
CA ARG A 337 -22.53 -21.79 12.05
C ARG A 337 -22.75 -22.71 13.26
N SER A 338 -22.47 -24.01 13.13
CA SER A 338 -22.56 -24.95 14.25
C SER A 338 -21.63 -24.56 15.38
N TYR A 339 -20.37 -24.23 15.08
CA TYR A 339 -19.40 -23.77 16.07
C TYR A 339 -19.87 -22.49 16.80
N LEU A 340 -20.48 -21.53 16.08
CA LEU A 340 -21.02 -20.32 16.71
C LEU A 340 -22.20 -20.59 17.67
N GLN A 341 -22.94 -21.70 17.51
CA GLN A 341 -24.02 -22.03 18.45
C GLN A 341 -23.50 -22.38 19.85
N GLU A 342 -22.24 -22.79 19.97
CA GLU A 342 -21.59 -23.04 21.27
C GLU A 342 -21.33 -21.74 22.05
N PHE A 343 -21.29 -20.59 21.37
CA PHE A 343 -20.97 -19.28 21.95
C PHE A 343 -22.02 -18.22 21.56
N PRO A 344 -23.14 -18.09 22.29
CA PRO A 344 -24.26 -17.24 21.90
C PRO A 344 -23.92 -15.75 21.68
N ARG A 345 -22.87 -15.24 22.32
CA ARG A 345 -22.39 -13.85 22.17
C ARG A 345 -21.47 -13.64 20.97
N LEU A 346 -20.83 -14.71 20.49
CA LEU A 346 -19.73 -14.63 19.55
C LEU A 346 -20.22 -14.26 18.15
N LYS A 347 -19.54 -13.29 17.54
CA LYS A 347 -19.73 -12.90 16.14
C LYS A 347 -18.49 -13.29 15.36
N LEU A 348 -18.66 -13.98 14.25
CA LEU A 348 -17.58 -14.25 13.31
C LEU A 348 -17.52 -13.15 12.25
N VAL A 349 -16.35 -12.57 12.05
CA VAL A 349 -16.03 -11.73 10.89
C VAL A 349 -14.95 -12.43 10.06
N THR A 350 -15.19 -12.62 8.77
CA THR A 350 -14.25 -13.29 7.87
C THR A 350 -14.32 -12.73 6.46
N GLY A 351 -13.19 -12.71 5.75
CA GLY A 351 -13.16 -12.53 4.30
C GLY A 351 -13.42 -13.84 3.56
N LEU A 352 -14.08 -13.78 2.41
CA LEU A 352 -14.35 -14.93 1.55
C LEU A 352 -14.45 -14.55 0.06
N ASP A 353 -14.27 -15.53 -0.82
CA ASP A 353 -14.64 -15.39 -2.23
C ASP A 353 -16.09 -15.86 -2.43
N GLY A 354 -16.98 -14.90 -2.67
CA GLY A 354 -18.40 -15.11 -2.89
C GLY A 354 -18.76 -15.06 -4.37
N TYR A 355 -19.89 -15.65 -4.73
CA TYR A 355 -20.51 -15.45 -6.03
C TYR A 355 -22.04 -15.36 -5.92
N ARG A 356 -22.67 -14.75 -6.92
CA ARG A 356 -24.12 -14.76 -7.12
C ARG A 356 -24.43 -15.22 -8.54
N ILE A 357 -25.49 -16.02 -8.69
CA ILE A 357 -25.96 -16.49 -9.99
C ILE A 357 -26.92 -15.46 -10.54
N LEU A 358 -26.64 -14.95 -11.73
CA LEU A 358 -27.48 -13.96 -12.40
C LEU A 358 -28.63 -14.67 -13.12
N GLN A 359 -29.85 -14.16 -12.92
CA GLN A 359 -31.06 -14.70 -13.57
C GLN A 359 -31.59 -13.77 -14.67
N ASP A 360 -31.28 -12.47 -14.62
CA ASP A 360 -31.81 -11.46 -15.54
C ASP A 360 -30.91 -11.20 -16.76
N SER A 361 -31.52 -11.06 -17.94
CA SER A 361 -30.83 -10.84 -19.22
C SER A 361 -30.08 -9.51 -19.31
N MET A 362 -30.50 -8.47 -18.58
CA MET A 362 -29.78 -7.18 -18.53
C MET A 362 -28.47 -7.23 -17.73
N ASP A 363 -28.32 -8.18 -16.81
CA ASP A 363 -27.08 -8.38 -16.04
C ASP A 363 -25.99 -9.13 -16.84
N LEU A 364 -26.36 -9.76 -17.96
CA LEU A 364 -25.47 -10.55 -18.81
C LEU A 364 -24.48 -9.72 -19.63
N ALA A 365 -24.75 -8.43 -19.86
CA ALA A 365 -23.92 -7.56 -20.69
C ALA A 365 -22.73 -6.91 -19.95
N ARG A 366 -22.50 -7.24 -18.68
CA ARG A 366 -21.45 -6.60 -17.87
C ARG A 366 -20.07 -7.25 -18.08
N PRO A 367 -18.97 -6.47 -18.06
CA PRO A 367 -17.62 -7.00 -18.19
C PRO A 367 -17.23 -7.98 -17.07
N THR A 368 -17.87 -7.89 -15.91
CA THR A 368 -17.62 -8.73 -14.73
C THR A 368 -18.41 -10.03 -14.72
N THR A 369 -19.32 -10.22 -15.68
CA THR A 369 -20.17 -11.41 -15.76
C THR A 369 -19.39 -12.57 -16.37
N ARG A 370 -19.34 -13.69 -15.65
CA ARG A 370 -18.59 -14.89 -16.04
C ARG A 370 -19.55 -16.00 -16.47
N PRO A 371 -19.46 -16.52 -17.71
CA PRO A 371 -20.19 -17.72 -18.09
C PRO A 371 -19.51 -18.96 -17.50
N VAL A 372 -20.28 -19.80 -16.82
CA VAL A 372 -19.83 -21.08 -16.26
C VAL A 372 -20.75 -22.19 -16.71
N ARG A 373 -20.16 -23.26 -17.24
CA ARG A 373 -20.90 -24.45 -17.64
C ARG A 373 -21.08 -25.37 -16.45
N THR A 374 -22.32 -25.69 -16.13
CA THR A 374 -22.66 -26.61 -15.03
C THR A 374 -22.37 -28.05 -15.42
N SER A 375 -22.39 -28.96 -14.43
CA SER A 375 -22.29 -30.41 -14.66
C SER A 375 -23.47 -30.96 -15.48
N SER A 376 -24.61 -30.29 -15.50
CA SER A 376 -25.76 -30.61 -16.35
C SER A 376 -25.62 -30.12 -17.80
N GLY A 377 -24.53 -29.40 -18.13
CA GLY A 377 -24.25 -28.88 -19.47
C GLY A 377 -24.87 -27.52 -19.77
N GLU A 378 -25.67 -26.97 -18.86
CA GLU A 378 -26.28 -25.64 -18.92
C GLU A 378 -25.23 -24.54 -18.68
N THR A 379 -25.42 -23.37 -19.30
CA THR A 379 -24.57 -22.20 -19.03
C THR A 379 -25.27 -21.30 -18.03
N VAL A 380 -24.68 -21.14 -16.86
CA VAL A 380 -25.09 -20.16 -15.86
C VAL A 380 -24.13 -18.99 -15.87
N TYR A 381 -24.63 -17.80 -15.57
CA TYR A 381 -23.83 -16.59 -15.50
C TYR A 381 -23.67 -16.19 -14.05
N LEU A 382 -22.44 -15.88 -13.65
CA LEU A 382 -22.15 -15.49 -12.28
C LEU A 382 -21.33 -14.21 -12.18
N GLU A 383 -21.52 -13.47 -11.09
CA GLU A 383 -20.63 -12.41 -10.65
C GLU A 383 -19.83 -12.90 -9.44
N ALA A 384 -18.51 -12.71 -9.47
CA ALA A 384 -17.63 -13.04 -8.36
C ALA A 384 -17.33 -11.81 -7.51
N TYR A 385 -17.13 -12.04 -6.21
CA TYR A 385 -16.90 -11.01 -5.19
C TYR A 385 -15.78 -11.44 -4.25
N ASN A 386 -14.87 -10.51 -3.93
CA ASN A 386 -14.07 -10.57 -2.72
C ASN A 386 -14.84 -9.73 -1.69
N CYS A 387 -15.35 -10.39 -0.65
CA CYS A 387 -16.18 -9.74 0.35
C CYS A 387 -15.81 -10.19 1.76
N ALA A 388 -16.24 -9.38 2.72
CA ALA A 388 -16.26 -9.73 4.12
C ALA A 388 -17.70 -10.03 4.53
N ILE A 389 -17.86 -10.91 5.50
CA ILE A 389 -19.15 -11.18 6.12
C ILE A 389 -19.04 -11.09 7.64
N GLN A 390 -20.16 -10.75 8.27
CA GLN A 390 -20.40 -10.99 9.69
C GLN A 390 -21.50 -12.04 9.86
N MET A 391 -21.26 -13.01 10.74
CA MET A 391 -22.20 -14.07 11.10
C MET A 391 -22.34 -14.15 12.62
N ASN A 392 -23.55 -14.46 13.08
CA ASN A 392 -23.86 -14.76 14.49
C ASN A 392 -24.79 -16.00 14.56
N THR A 393 -25.32 -16.30 15.74
CA THR A 393 -26.21 -17.44 15.98
C THR A 393 -27.54 -17.39 15.22
N SER A 394 -28.01 -16.20 14.80
CA SER A 394 -29.28 -16.04 14.07
C SER A 394 -29.28 -16.67 12.68
N GLY A 395 -28.10 -16.89 12.09
CA GLY A 395 -27.97 -17.38 10.72
C GLY A 395 -28.21 -16.32 9.64
N LYS A 396 -28.38 -15.04 9.99
CA LYS A 396 -28.39 -13.93 9.03
C LYS A 396 -26.97 -13.42 8.80
N LEU A 397 -26.56 -13.32 7.52
CA LEU A 397 -25.27 -12.72 7.15
C LEU A 397 -25.42 -11.22 6.92
N GLN A 398 -24.45 -10.45 7.40
CA GLN A 398 -24.18 -9.11 6.90
C GLN A 398 -23.00 -9.21 5.92
N GLU A 399 -23.06 -8.46 4.83
CA GLU A 399 -22.08 -8.52 3.74
C GLU A 399 -21.49 -7.14 3.51
N SER A 400 -20.18 -7.08 3.31
CA SER A 400 -19.48 -5.88 2.87
C SER A 400 -18.51 -6.25 1.75
N TYR A 401 -18.50 -5.48 0.68
CA TYR A 401 -17.81 -5.83 -0.56
C TYR A 401 -16.53 -5.01 -0.72
N LYS A 402 -15.46 -5.66 -1.17
CA LYS A 402 -14.23 -4.95 -1.51
C LYS A 402 -14.50 -3.92 -2.60
N ALA A 403 -14.01 -2.70 -2.40
CA ALA A 403 -14.19 -1.58 -3.29
C ALA A 403 -12.86 -1.06 -3.86
N MET A 404 -11.74 -1.29 -3.16
CA MET A 404 -10.39 -1.00 -3.67
C MET A 404 -9.66 -2.30 -4.01
N TYR A 405 -9.54 -2.58 -5.30
CA TYR A 405 -8.95 -3.79 -5.84
C TYR A 405 -7.51 -3.56 -6.29
N VAL A 406 -6.67 -4.58 -6.20
CA VAL A 406 -5.29 -4.50 -6.69
C VAL A 406 -5.30 -4.45 -8.23
N PRO A 407 -4.82 -3.35 -8.85
CA PRO A 407 -4.82 -3.21 -10.31
C PRO A 407 -4.00 -4.32 -10.99
N GLY A 408 -4.55 -4.92 -12.04
CA GLY A 408 -3.93 -6.01 -12.80
C GLY A 408 -4.14 -7.41 -12.18
N ALA A 409 -4.18 -7.51 -10.85
CA ALA A 409 -4.42 -8.78 -10.16
C ALA A 409 -5.91 -9.08 -10.00
N GLU A 410 -6.71 -8.10 -9.54
CA GLU A 410 -8.12 -8.28 -9.20
C GLU A 410 -9.10 -7.63 -10.21
N TYR A 411 -8.59 -6.76 -11.08
CA TYR A 411 -9.32 -6.23 -12.24
C TYR A 411 -8.36 -5.80 -13.34
N PHE A 412 -8.89 -5.63 -14.56
CA PHE A 412 -8.12 -5.14 -15.69
C PHE A 412 -8.27 -3.61 -15.87
N PRO A 413 -7.24 -2.80 -15.56
CA PRO A 413 -7.32 -1.35 -15.65
C PRO A 413 -7.50 -0.88 -17.09
N PHE A 414 -8.36 0.13 -17.28
CA PHE A 414 -8.66 0.73 -18.57
C PHE A 414 -9.07 -0.30 -19.63
N GLN A 415 -9.80 -1.35 -19.24
CA GLN A 415 -10.19 -2.48 -20.12
C GLN A 415 -10.77 -2.03 -21.47
N LYS A 416 -11.54 -0.93 -21.50
CA LYS A 416 -12.11 -0.37 -22.74
C LYS A 416 -11.05 0.16 -23.71
N LEU A 417 -9.97 0.74 -23.19
CA LEU A 417 -8.87 1.31 -23.97
C LEU A 417 -7.80 0.26 -24.32
N LEU A 418 -7.55 -0.68 -23.39
CA LEU A 418 -6.48 -1.65 -23.46
C LEU A 418 -6.97 -3.06 -23.82
N PHE A 419 -8.18 -3.22 -24.37
CA PHE A 419 -8.80 -4.52 -24.64
C PHE A 419 -7.88 -5.54 -25.35
N PHE A 420 -6.99 -5.08 -26.22
CA PHE A 420 -6.01 -5.92 -26.93
C PHE A 420 -4.97 -6.60 -26.02
N LEU A 421 -4.83 -6.15 -24.77
CA LEU A 421 -3.96 -6.79 -23.76
C LEU A 421 -4.69 -7.86 -22.93
N GLN A 422 -5.99 -8.11 -23.13
CA GLN A 422 -6.72 -9.16 -22.40
C GLN A 422 -6.02 -10.53 -22.45
N PRO A 423 -5.55 -11.04 -23.61
CA PRO A 423 -4.85 -12.34 -23.66
C PRO A 423 -3.55 -12.35 -22.85
N LEU A 424 -2.89 -11.20 -22.70
CA LEU A 424 -1.70 -11.06 -21.87
C LEU A 424 -2.08 -11.07 -20.39
N VAL A 425 -3.14 -10.35 -19.99
CA VAL A 425 -3.63 -10.32 -18.60
C VAL A 425 -4.02 -11.71 -18.13
N ASP A 426 -4.76 -12.47 -18.95
CA ASP A 426 -5.16 -13.85 -18.63
C ASP A 426 -3.95 -14.77 -18.46
N ARG A 427 -2.94 -14.63 -19.34
CA ARG A 427 -1.69 -15.42 -19.25
C ARG A 427 -0.81 -15.04 -18.06
N LEU A 428 -0.92 -13.81 -17.56
CA LEU A 428 -0.15 -13.30 -16.43
C LEU A 428 -0.83 -13.57 -15.07
N GLY A 429 -1.92 -14.33 -15.05
CA GLY A 429 -2.63 -14.72 -13.82
C GLY A 429 -3.54 -13.62 -13.25
N GLY A 430 -3.78 -12.53 -13.99
CA GLY A 430 -4.80 -11.55 -13.67
C GLY A 430 -6.20 -12.03 -14.06
N THR A 431 -7.24 -11.32 -13.63
CA THR A 431 -8.61 -11.60 -14.05
C THR A 431 -9.08 -10.61 -15.13
N SER A 432 -9.38 -11.11 -16.34
CA SER A 432 -9.98 -10.35 -17.44
C SER A 432 -11.41 -9.89 -17.16
N TYR A 433 -12.17 -10.69 -16.41
CA TYR A 433 -13.52 -10.34 -15.97
C TYR A 433 -13.51 -9.42 -14.74
N GLY A 434 -12.49 -9.50 -13.87
CA GLY A 434 -12.44 -8.72 -12.64
C GLY A 434 -13.43 -9.18 -11.59
N TYR A 435 -13.38 -8.53 -10.42
CA TYR A 435 -14.44 -8.58 -9.41
C TYR A 435 -15.42 -7.43 -9.60
N ARG A 436 -16.69 -7.62 -9.17
CA ARG A 436 -17.66 -6.53 -9.23
C ARG A 436 -17.42 -5.51 -8.11
N ILE A 437 -17.19 -4.27 -8.50
CA ILE A 437 -17.11 -3.13 -7.57
C ILE A 437 -18.52 -2.79 -7.09
N ARG A 438 -18.73 -2.84 -5.76
CA ARG A 438 -19.90 -2.23 -5.11
C ARG A 438 -19.40 -1.17 -4.13
N SER A 439 -19.70 0.10 -4.41
CA SER A 439 -19.26 1.24 -3.61
C SER A 439 -20.15 1.51 -2.39
N LYS A 440 -20.56 0.44 -1.69
CA LYS A 440 -21.31 0.58 -0.43
C LYS A 440 -20.36 0.39 0.74
N PHE A 441 -20.22 1.44 1.55
CA PHE A 441 -19.53 1.42 2.83
C PHE A 441 -20.45 0.79 3.88
N ASP A 442 -20.67 -0.51 3.76
CA ASP A 442 -21.56 -1.25 4.65
C ASP A 442 -20.77 -1.64 5.91
N LEU A 443 -21.29 -1.22 7.06
CA LEU A 443 -20.75 -1.53 8.39
C LEU A 443 -21.23 -2.90 8.84
N PHE A 444 -20.46 -3.52 9.73
CA PHE A 444 -20.95 -4.66 10.49
C PHE A 444 -21.50 -4.17 11.82
N SER A 445 -22.83 -4.13 11.87
CA SER A 445 -23.58 -3.60 13.00
C SER A 445 -23.97 -4.73 13.96
N SER A 446 -23.92 -4.44 15.25
CA SER A 446 -24.52 -5.26 16.30
C SER A 446 -25.20 -4.34 17.32
N GLU A 447 -25.90 -4.89 18.32
CA GLU A 447 -26.58 -4.07 19.33
C GLU A 447 -25.64 -3.08 20.07
N GLN A 448 -24.34 -3.37 20.09
CA GLN A 448 -23.35 -2.64 20.88
C GLN A 448 -22.21 -2.04 20.04
N THR A 449 -22.12 -2.37 18.75
CA THR A 449 -20.91 -2.08 17.97
C THR A 449 -21.18 -1.77 16.51
N GLU A 450 -20.45 -0.80 15.97
CA GLU A 450 -20.34 -0.56 14.53
C GLU A 450 -18.91 -0.79 14.07
N ILE A 451 -18.68 -1.79 13.21
CA ILE A 451 -17.33 -2.17 12.77
C ILE A 451 -17.13 -1.84 11.30
N ALA A 452 -15.98 -1.24 10.96
CA ALA A 452 -15.54 -1.04 9.59
C ALA A 452 -14.78 -2.28 9.07
N PRO A 453 -15.36 -3.07 8.16
CA PRO A 453 -14.62 -4.13 7.48
C PRO A 453 -13.69 -3.53 6.42
N SER A 454 -12.38 -3.73 6.60
CA SER A 454 -11.36 -3.33 5.62
C SER A 454 -10.68 -4.57 5.07
N ILE A 455 -10.77 -4.76 3.75
CA ILE A 455 -10.25 -5.94 3.07
C ILE A 455 -8.91 -5.59 2.43
N CYS A 456 -7.83 -6.09 3.03
CA CYS A 456 -6.48 -6.12 2.47
C CYS A 456 -6.03 -4.72 2.01
N TYR A 457 -5.85 -4.56 0.69
CA TYR A 457 -5.37 -3.36 0.02
C TYR A 457 -6.17 -2.11 0.38
N GLU A 458 -7.43 -2.21 0.78
CA GLU A 458 -8.25 -1.07 1.23
C GLU A 458 -7.65 -0.29 2.40
N SER A 459 -6.94 -0.98 3.29
CA SER A 459 -6.39 -0.39 4.52
C SER A 459 -5.29 0.64 4.27
N ILE A 460 -4.73 0.70 3.05
CA ILE A 460 -3.71 1.68 2.68
C ILE A 460 -4.30 3.04 2.29
N PHE A 461 -5.63 3.13 2.06
CA PHE A 461 -6.31 4.34 1.59
C PHE A 461 -6.99 5.10 2.75
N GLY A 462 -6.33 6.12 3.30
CA GLY A 462 -6.82 6.88 4.46
C GLY A 462 -8.20 7.53 4.27
N GLU A 463 -8.43 8.25 3.16
CA GLU A 463 -9.73 8.87 2.89
C GLU A 463 -10.82 7.82 2.63
N PHE A 464 -10.48 6.67 2.03
CA PHE A 464 -11.42 5.56 1.86
C PHE A 464 -11.85 4.99 3.22
N THR A 465 -10.90 4.67 4.10
CA THR A 465 -11.18 4.20 5.48
C THR A 465 -12.01 5.22 6.25
N SER A 466 -11.71 6.51 6.11
CA SER A 466 -12.43 7.59 6.79
C SER A 466 -13.92 7.63 6.47
N ARG A 467 -14.35 7.12 5.30
CA ARG A 467 -15.77 7.05 4.93
C ARG A 467 -16.56 6.01 5.74
N PHE A 468 -15.92 4.92 6.17
CA PHE A 468 -16.56 4.01 7.12
C PHE A 468 -16.70 4.67 8.50
N ILE A 469 -15.68 5.39 8.93
CA ILE A 469 -15.70 6.08 10.23
C ILE A 469 -16.74 7.20 10.24
N ALA A 470 -16.84 7.98 9.16
CA ALA A 470 -17.87 9.01 9.00
C ALA A 470 -19.31 8.44 8.98
N LYS A 471 -19.48 7.14 8.74
CA LYS A 471 -20.77 6.44 8.85
C LYS A 471 -21.07 5.90 10.25
N GLY A 472 -20.16 6.07 11.21
CA GLY A 472 -20.36 5.64 12.60
C GLY A 472 -19.52 4.43 13.01
N ALA A 473 -18.58 3.95 12.20
CA ALA A 473 -17.71 2.85 12.62
C ALA A 473 -16.86 3.25 13.84
N GLN A 474 -16.85 2.38 14.85
CA GLN A 474 -16.19 2.56 16.14
C GLN A 474 -14.85 1.85 16.25
N ALA A 475 -14.61 0.84 15.40
CA ALA A 475 -13.34 0.15 15.24
C ALA A 475 -13.15 -0.35 13.80
N ILE A 476 -11.92 -0.72 13.43
CA ILE A 476 -11.58 -1.21 12.10
C ILE A 476 -11.13 -2.66 12.18
N PHE A 477 -11.75 -3.55 11.39
CA PHE A 477 -11.31 -4.93 11.25
C PHE A 477 -10.63 -5.11 9.91
N ILE A 478 -9.31 -5.33 9.93
CA ILE A 478 -8.52 -5.56 8.73
C ILE A 478 -8.38 -7.06 8.51
N MET A 479 -8.90 -7.55 7.39
CA MET A 479 -8.76 -8.93 6.92
C MET A 479 -7.83 -8.92 5.72
N THR A 480 -6.73 -9.68 5.74
CA THR A 480 -5.75 -9.65 4.64
C THR A 480 -5.20 -11.03 4.30
N ASN A 481 -4.69 -11.16 3.08
CA ASN A 481 -3.81 -12.26 2.70
C ASN A 481 -2.41 -11.74 2.34
N ASP A 482 -1.54 -11.60 3.34
CA ASP A 482 -0.18 -11.10 3.15
C ASP A 482 0.83 -12.19 2.68
N GLY A 483 0.37 -13.42 2.44
CA GLY A 483 1.22 -14.52 1.95
C GLY A 483 1.73 -14.30 0.51
N TRP A 484 1.10 -13.38 -0.25
CA TRP A 484 1.45 -13.08 -1.64
C TRP A 484 2.89 -12.57 -1.86
N TRP A 485 3.56 -12.13 -0.79
CA TRP A 485 4.82 -11.39 -0.88
C TRP A 485 6.02 -12.12 -0.27
N ASP A 486 5.82 -13.37 0.19
CA ASP A 486 6.79 -14.13 0.99
C ASP A 486 7.22 -13.37 2.27
N ASN A 487 8.15 -13.91 3.06
CA ASN A 487 8.70 -13.24 4.23
C ASN A 487 9.68 -12.12 3.86
N THR A 488 9.17 -11.09 3.18
CA THR A 488 9.94 -9.93 2.70
C THR A 488 9.38 -8.62 3.29
N SER A 489 9.61 -7.48 2.63
CA SER A 489 9.19 -6.16 3.11
C SER A 489 7.69 -5.89 2.98
N GLY A 490 6.98 -6.52 2.03
CA GLY A 490 5.59 -6.18 1.70
C GLY A 490 4.62 -6.31 2.87
N HIS A 491 4.61 -7.47 3.54
CA HIS A 491 3.71 -7.72 4.68
C HIS A 491 3.99 -6.80 5.87
N LYS A 492 5.28 -6.47 6.09
CA LYS A 492 5.73 -5.56 7.14
C LYS A 492 5.30 -4.11 6.85
N GLN A 493 5.44 -3.68 5.59
CA GLN A 493 4.95 -2.37 5.14
C GLN A 493 3.43 -2.28 5.29
N HIS A 494 2.69 -3.30 4.87
CA HIS A 494 1.23 -3.35 4.98
C HIS A 494 0.75 -3.26 6.44
N ALA A 495 1.34 -4.05 7.34
CA ALA A 495 1.03 -4.00 8.76
C ALA A 495 1.39 -2.64 9.39
N ALA A 496 2.49 -2.01 8.97
CA ALA A 496 2.85 -0.67 9.42
C ALA A 496 1.82 0.38 8.97
N TYR A 497 1.28 0.29 7.75
CA TYR A 497 0.30 1.25 7.24
C TYR A 497 -1.03 1.21 8.00
N ALA A 498 -1.42 0.05 8.54
CA ALA A 498 -2.58 -0.03 9.42
C ALA A 498 -2.46 0.91 10.64
N ARG A 499 -1.24 1.14 11.14
CA ARG A 499 -0.99 2.09 12.25
C ARG A 499 -1.35 3.53 11.88
N LEU A 500 -1.17 3.90 10.61
CA LEU A 500 -1.56 5.23 10.12
C LEU A 500 -3.06 5.41 10.19
N ARG A 501 -3.85 4.39 9.78
CA ARG A 501 -5.32 4.43 9.85
C ARG A 501 -5.81 4.64 11.27
N ALA A 502 -5.16 3.98 12.23
CA ALA A 502 -5.51 4.13 13.65
C ALA A 502 -5.30 5.57 14.14
N ILE A 503 -4.16 6.18 13.81
CA ILE A 503 -3.84 7.58 14.19
C ILE A 503 -4.75 8.57 13.49
N GLU A 504 -4.96 8.40 12.19
CA GLU A 504 -5.78 9.26 11.34
C GLU A 504 -7.22 9.36 11.82
N SER A 505 -7.77 8.25 12.32
CA SER A 505 -9.19 8.15 12.70
C SER A 505 -9.45 8.03 14.19
N ARG A 506 -8.41 7.85 15.02
CA ARG A 506 -8.55 7.48 16.45
C ARG A 506 -9.43 6.24 16.64
N ARG A 507 -9.17 5.22 15.82
CA ARG A 507 -9.86 3.93 15.88
C ARG A 507 -8.89 2.84 16.22
N SER A 508 -9.27 1.98 17.16
CA SER A 508 -8.54 0.74 17.37
C SER A 508 -8.78 -0.21 16.19
N ILE A 509 -7.80 -1.06 15.92
CA ILE A 509 -7.81 -1.98 14.80
C ILE A 509 -7.58 -3.41 15.30
N ALA A 510 -8.43 -4.34 14.90
CA ALA A 510 -8.12 -5.76 14.94
C ALA A 510 -7.67 -6.21 13.55
N ARG A 511 -6.50 -6.83 13.47
CA ARG A 511 -5.91 -7.27 12.21
C ARG A 511 -5.77 -8.80 12.19
N SER A 512 -6.34 -9.42 11.17
CA SER A 512 -6.16 -10.85 10.86
C SER A 512 -5.54 -11.03 9.48
N ALA A 513 -4.41 -11.73 9.46
CA ALA A 513 -3.63 -12.02 8.28
C ALA A 513 -3.45 -13.53 8.12
N ASN A 514 -3.49 -14.02 6.89
CA ASN A 514 -3.35 -15.45 6.60
C ASN A 514 -1.98 -16.02 7.02
N MET A 515 -0.89 -15.50 6.45
CA MET A 515 0.50 -15.81 6.84
C MET A 515 1.26 -14.61 7.42
N GLY A 516 0.71 -13.40 7.27
CA GLY A 516 1.34 -12.16 7.75
C GLY A 516 1.03 -11.87 9.22
N THR A 517 1.37 -10.67 9.67
CA THR A 517 1.17 -10.27 11.08
C THR A 517 -0.30 -10.02 11.41
N CYS A 518 -0.86 -10.86 12.29
CA CYS A 518 -2.02 -10.55 13.11
C CYS A 518 -1.60 -9.68 14.29
N CYS A 519 -2.38 -8.66 14.62
CA CYS A 519 -2.13 -7.80 15.78
C CYS A 519 -3.36 -6.97 16.14
N PHE A 520 -3.30 -6.33 17.29
CA PHE A 520 -4.23 -5.27 17.68
C PHE A 520 -3.51 -3.93 17.65
N ILE A 521 -4.13 -2.89 17.11
CA ILE A 521 -3.54 -1.55 17.05
C ILE A 521 -4.41 -0.58 17.85
N ASN A 522 -3.82 0.16 18.77
CA ASN A 522 -4.55 1.12 19.61
C ASN A 522 -4.78 2.47 18.90
N GLN A 523 -5.51 3.40 19.54
CA GLN A 523 -5.95 4.65 18.91
C GLN A 523 -4.82 5.66 18.63
N ARG A 524 -3.61 5.39 19.15
CA ARG A 524 -2.39 6.16 18.87
C ARG A 524 -1.39 5.45 17.96
N GLY A 525 -1.72 4.25 17.48
CA GLY A 525 -0.94 3.52 16.48
C GLY A 525 0.08 2.51 17.03
N ASP A 526 -0.01 2.12 18.30
CA ASP A 526 0.84 1.06 18.87
C ASP A 526 0.30 -0.30 18.46
N SER A 527 1.19 -1.17 17.99
CA SER A 527 0.85 -2.55 17.67
C SER A 527 1.11 -3.45 18.88
N LEU A 528 0.08 -4.15 19.31
CA LEU A 528 0.04 -5.06 20.45
C LEU A 528 -0.14 -6.49 19.96
N GLN A 529 0.52 -7.44 20.64
CA GLN A 529 0.40 -8.89 20.40
C GLN A 529 0.58 -9.30 18.93
N ALA A 530 1.68 -8.88 18.32
CA ALA A 530 1.99 -9.23 16.93
C ALA A 530 2.43 -10.69 16.78
N THR A 531 1.82 -11.42 15.85
CA THR A 531 2.26 -12.77 15.46
C THR A 531 3.46 -12.73 14.52
N ALA A 532 4.21 -13.83 14.49
CA ALA A 532 5.28 -14.06 13.52
C ALA A 532 4.71 -14.42 12.13
N TYR A 533 5.46 -14.09 11.08
CA TYR A 533 5.11 -14.48 9.71
C TYR A 533 5.26 -16.01 9.55
N GLY A 534 4.29 -16.65 8.91
CA GLY A 534 4.40 -18.05 8.52
C GLY A 534 4.17 -19.06 9.66
N GLU A 535 3.65 -18.61 10.80
CA GLU A 535 3.35 -19.47 11.96
C GLU A 535 1.83 -19.52 12.21
N PRO A 536 1.19 -20.71 12.28
CA PRO A 536 -0.22 -20.79 12.62
C PRO A 536 -0.43 -20.39 14.08
N GLY A 537 -1.44 -19.58 14.35
CA GLY A 537 -1.67 -19.08 15.70
C GLY A 537 -3.01 -18.39 15.89
N ALA A 538 -3.32 -18.09 17.15
CA ALA A 538 -4.49 -17.33 17.57
C ALA A 538 -4.05 -16.33 18.64
N ILE A 539 -4.43 -15.07 18.50
CA ILE A 539 -4.19 -14.02 19.50
C ILE A 539 -5.52 -13.49 20.01
N ARG A 540 -5.57 -13.15 21.31
CA ARG A 540 -6.74 -12.57 21.96
C ARG A 540 -6.37 -11.26 22.64
N GLY A 541 -7.09 -10.22 22.29
CA GLY A 541 -6.85 -8.88 22.82
C GLY A 541 -8.14 -8.09 22.96
N LYS A 542 -8.06 -7.02 23.75
CA LYS A 542 -9.13 -6.03 23.88
C LYS A 542 -8.82 -4.84 22.98
N ILE A 543 -9.83 -4.30 22.33
CA ILE A 543 -9.74 -3.05 21.57
C ILE A 543 -10.85 -2.10 22.04
N ALA A 544 -10.57 -0.81 22.02
CA ALA A 544 -11.51 0.21 22.44
C ALA A 544 -12.35 0.72 21.25
N LEU A 545 -13.64 0.90 21.49
CA LEU A 545 -14.61 1.47 20.56
C LEU A 545 -14.65 2.98 20.74
N ASN A 546 -14.45 3.75 19.68
CA ASN A 546 -14.42 5.21 19.76
C ASN A 546 -15.39 5.83 18.76
N ASP A 547 -16.18 6.82 19.17
CA ASP A 547 -17.11 7.56 18.31
C ASP A 547 -16.54 8.92 17.84
N ALA A 548 -15.47 9.41 18.48
CA ALA A 548 -14.90 10.73 18.19
C ALA A 548 -14.42 10.82 16.74
N MET A 549 -14.66 11.98 16.12
CA MET A 549 -14.21 12.25 14.75
C MET A 549 -13.02 13.19 14.74
N THR A 550 -11.91 12.75 14.13
CA THR A 550 -10.75 13.61 13.87
C THR A 550 -11.05 14.62 12.77
N PHE A 551 -10.20 15.63 12.62
CA PHE A 551 -10.34 16.57 11.50
C PHE A 551 -10.12 15.84 10.17
N TYR A 552 -9.15 14.92 10.09
CA TYR A 552 -8.89 14.15 8.88
C TYR A 552 -10.10 13.29 8.49
N THR A 553 -10.76 12.63 9.44
CA THR A 553 -11.97 11.85 9.13
C THR A 553 -13.11 12.71 8.61
N LYS A 554 -13.29 13.93 9.14
CA LYS A 554 -14.35 14.84 8.71
C LYS A 554 -14.13 15.39 7.30
N TRP A 555 -12.88 15.69 6.95
CA TRP A 555 -12.58 16.46 5.74
C TRP A 555 -11.80 15.68 4.68
N GLY A 556 -11.20 14.54 4.99
CA GLY A 556 -10.38 13.75 4.06
C GLY A 556 -9.11 14.49 3.61
N ASP A 557 -8.64 14.19 2.39
CA ASP A 557 -7.36 14.69 1.86
C ASP A 557 -7.44 16.14 1.35
N VAL A 558 -7.70 17.10 2.25
CA VAL A 558 -7.77 18.55 1.93
C VAL A 558 -6.47 19.04 1.29
N LEU A 559 -5.32 18.62 1.83
CA LEU A 559 -4.00 18.97 1.28
C LEU A 559 -3.83 18.52 -0.17
N GLY A 560 -4.39 17.37 -0.53
CA GLY A 560 -4.35 16.87 -1.90
C GLY A 560 -5.13 17.77 -2.85
N ARG A 561 -6.38 18.12 -2.50
CA ARG A 561 -7.23 19.03 -3.30
C ARG A 561 -6.61 20.41 -3.47
N VAL A 562 -6.08 21.00 -2.39
CA VAL A 562 -5.40 22.29 -2.43
C VAL A 562 -4.13 22.22 -3.29
N SER A 563 -3.35 21.15 -3.16
CA SER A 563 -2.12 20.97 -3.95
C SER A 563 -2.41 20.84 -5.44
N VAL A 564 -3.47 20.12 -5.84
CA VAL A 564 -3.92 20.05 -7.24
C VAL A 564 -4.25 21.44 -7.76
N PHE A 565 -5.04 22.21 -7.02
CA PHE A 565 -5.41 23.57 -7.41
C PHE A 565 -4.17 24.46 -7.59
N ILE A 566 -3.25 24.47 -6.62
CA ILE A 566 -2.01 25.26 -6.69
C ILE A 566 -1.13 24.80 -7.86
N ALA A 567 -0.97 23.49 -8.07
CA ALA A 567 -0.17 22.96 -9.17
C ALA A 567 -0.69 23.41 -10.54
N ILE A 568 -2.02 23.41 -10.73
CA ILE A 568 -2.67 23.91 -11.96
C ILE A 568 -2.41 25.42 -12.11
N LEU A 569 -2.61 26.22 -11.06
CA LEU A 569 -2.35 27.66 -11.11
C LEU A 569 -0.90 27.99 -11.46
N MET A 570 0.07 27.28 -10.87
CA MET A 570 1.49 27.49 -11.15
C MET A 570 1.85 27.07 -12.58
N LEU A 571 1.26 26.00 -13.09
CA LEU A 571 1.41 25.59 -14.48
C LEU A 571 0.85 26.64 -15.44
N LEU A 572 -0.37 27.13 -15.21
CA LEU A 572 -1.00 28.18 -16.01
C LEU A 572 -0.14 29.45 -16.02
N ARG A 573 0.32 29.89 -14.84
CA ARG A 573 1.24 31.05 -14.72
C ARG A 573 2.52 30.86 -15.54
N ALA A 574 3.10 29.65 -15.54
CA ALA A 574 4.30 29.34 -16.32
C ALA A 574 4.06 29.24 -17.85
N VAL A 575 2.82 28.95 -18.26
CA VAL A 575 2.40 28.99 -19.67
C VAL A 575 2.16 30.43 -20.11
N VAL A 576 1.42 31.22 -19.31
CA VAL A 576 1.16 32.64 -19.61
C VAL A 576 2.45 33.44 -19.72
N LYS A 577 3.39 33.28 -18.79
CA LYS A 577 4.71 33.93 -18.86
C LYS A 577 5.52 33.55 -20.12
N LYS A 578 5.23 32.41 -20.75
CA LYS A 578 5.87 32.03 -22.03
C LYS A 578 5.20 32.75 -23.22
N MET A 579 3.90 33.03 -23.12
CA MET A 579 3.09 33.60 -24.20
C MET A 579 3.13 35.14 -24.19
N VAL A 580 3.29 35.75 -23.03
CA VAL A 580 3.43 37.21 -22.88
C VAL A 580 4.92 37.56 -22.95
N PRO A 581 5.36 38.35 -23.96
CA PRO A 581 6.76 38.72 -24.18
C PRO A 581 7.45 39.43 -23.02
#